data_AF-A0A7J6F8F7-F1
#
_entry.id   AF-A0A7J6F8F7-F1
#
_cell.length_a   1.000
_cell.length_b   1.000
_cell.length_c   1.000
_cell.angle_alpha   90.00
_cell.angle_beta   90.00
_cell.angle_gamma   90.00
#
_symmetry.space_group_name_H-M   'P 1'
#
loop_
_entity.id
_entity.type
_entity.pdbx_description
1 polymer ?
#
loop_
_entity_poly.entity_id
_entity_poly.type
_entity_poly.pdbx_seq_one_letter_code
_entity_poly.pdbx_strand_id
1 'polypeptide(L)'
;MEFVVEEDKHLDKDCSTLIMPALSIGNVGQLAMDLLVSTMKPERVGYLDTPFVLPCVGNDAYVPVPQGQLALPLEVYESPANGVTLIQQRSPVVKGMMIEFAKNLAEFAAARGKTHVIVLSSLDFGRWQKIDMSRYKSQCCQFALSFEVICYLFICFELSFTPLGFCV
;
A
#
# COMPACT_ATOMS: atom_id res chain seq x y z
N MET A 1 -8.59 -9.21 6.90
CA MET A 1 -7.35 -9.33 6.08
C MET A 1 -6.33 -9.96 6.98
N GLU A 2 -5.67 -11.02 6.53
CA GLU A 2 -4.68 -11.75 7.33
C GLU A 2 -3.28 -11.48 6.77
N PHE A 3 -2.31 -11.26 7.66
CA PHE A 3 -0.92 -11.13 7.26
C PHE A 3 -0.21 -12.45 7.48
N VAL A 4 0.25 -13.06 6.39
CA VAL A 4 0.99 -14.32 6.42
C VAL A 4 2.47 -14.00 6.30
N VAL A 5 3.22 -14.34 7.34
CA VAL A 5 4.68 -14.15 7.39
C VAL A 5 5.35 -15.29 6.64
N GLU A 6 6.41 -14.99 5.89
CA GLU A 6 7.24 -16.07 5.33
C GLU A 6 7.99 -16.82 6.43
N GLU A 7 8.28 -18.10 6.18
CA GLU A 7 9.09 -18.93 7.08
C GLU A 7 10.43 -18.23 7.37
N ASP A 8 10.83 -18.24 8.65
CA ASP A 8 12.05 -17.63 9.20
C ASP A 8 12.15 -16.10 9.17
N LYS A 9 11.08 -15.36 8.81
CA LYS A 9 11.09 -13.90 8.79
C LYS A 9 10.32 -13.28 9.94
N HIS A 10 10.79 -12.12 10.39
CA HIS A 10 10.15 -11.32 11.44
C HIS A 10 9.99 -9.88 10.98
N LEU A 11 8.88 -9.27 11.40
CA LEU A 11 8.64 -7.85 11.18
C LEU A 11 9.54 -7.03 12.10
N ASP A 12 10.27 -6.08 11.52
CA ASP A 12 11.05 -5.13 12.30
C ASP A 12 10.13 -4.04 12.87
N LYS A 13 10.26 -3.79 14.18
CA LYS A 13 9.51 -2.73 14.88
C LYS A 13 10.01 -1.34 14.53
N ASP A 14 11.21 -1.22 13.97
CA ASP A 14 11.83 0.05 13.62
C ASP A 14 11.28 0.62 12.30
N CYS A 15 10.55 -0.18 11.50
CA CYS A 15 9.88 0.29 10.30
C CYS A 15 8.58 1.05 10.63
N SER A 16 8.69 2.36 10.85
CA SER A 16 7.55 3.22 11.23
C SER A 16 6.70 3.69 10.05
N THR A 17 7.27 3.72 8.85
CA THR A 17 6.60 4.27 7.65
C THR A 17 6.15 3.16 6.72
N LEU A 18 4.87 3.13 6.36
CA LEU A 18 4.28 2.27 5.35
C LEU A 18 4.14 3.04 4.04
N ILE A 19 4.60 2.46 2.93
CA ILE A 19 4.39 3.01 1.58
C ILE A 19 3.61 1.99 0.76
N MET A 20 2.57 2.45 0.06
CA MET A 20 1.73 1.58 -0.77
C MET A 20 1.27 2.28 -2.05
N PRO A 21 1.04 1.54 -3.14
CA PRO A 21 0.46 2.09 -4.35
C PRO A 21 -1.05 2.24 -4.22
N ALA A 22 -1.59 3.31 -4.83
CA ALA A 22 -2.98 3.35 -5.25
C ALA A 22 -3.11 2.80 -6.67
N LEU A 23 -4.20 2.08 -6.92
CA LEU A 23 -4.63 1.76 -8.28
C LEU A 23 -5.10 3.03 -8.99
N SER A 24 -4.19 3.66 -9.73
CA SER A 24 -4.40 4.93 -10.41
C SER A 24 -4.09 4.84 -11.91
N ILE A 25 -4.23 5.96 -12.62
CA ILE A 25 -4.07 6.02 -14.09
C ILE A 25 -2.67 5.52 -14.49
N GLY A 26 -2.62 4.57 -15.42
CA GLY A 26 -1.38 4.02 -15.96
C GLY A 26 -0.56 3.19 -14.97
N ASN A 27 -1.16 2.74 -13.85
CA ASN A 27 -0.49 1.93 -12.83
C ASN A 27 0.79 2.57 -12.27
N VAL A 28 0.90 3.90 -12.35
CA VAL A 28 2.12 4.63 -11.98
C VAL A 28 2.52 4.37 -10.53
N GLY A 29 1.56 4.30 -9.60
CA GLY A 29 1.84 3.95 -8.21
C GLY A 29 2.48 2.56 -8.07
N GLN A 30 1.97 1.57 -8.81
CA GLN A 30 2.50 0.20 -8.78
C GLN A 30 3.91 0.12 -9.38
N LEU A 31 4.14 0.82 -10.50
CA LEU A 31 5.45 0.88 -11.16
C LEU A 31 6.48 1.65 -10.32
N ALA A 32 6.04 2.70 -9.62
CA ALA A 32 6.88 3.40 -8.65
C ALA A 32 7.29 2.45 -7.51
N MET A 33 6.37 1.59 -7.08
CA MET A 33 6.68 0.59 -6.06
C MET A 33 7.63 -0.50 -6.57
N ASP A 34 7.50 -0.94 -7.83
CA ASP A 34 8.47 -1.82 -8.50
C ASP A 34 9.89 -1.21 -8.51
N LEU A 35 9.99 0.08 -8.79
CA LEU A 35 11.26 0.81 -8.75
C LEU A 35 11.83 0.89 -7.32
N LEU A 36 10.99 1.17 -6.33
CA LEU A 36 11.42 1.22 -4.93
C LEU A 36 11.95 -0.14 -4.45
N VAL A 37 11.21 -1.22 -4.71
CA VAL A 37 11.61 -2.58 -4.32
C VAL A 37 12.90 -2.98 -5.05
N SER A 38 12.99 -2.77 -6.36
CA SER A 38 14.21 -3.12 -7.11
C SER A 38 15.45 -2.30 -6.71
N THR A 39 15.26 -1.04 -6.29
CA THR A 39 16.35 -0.14 -5.91
C THR A 39 16.82 -0.37 -4.48
N MET A 40 15.89 -0.41 -3.52
CA MET A 40 16.21 -0.58 -2.09
C MET A 40 16.54 -2.03 -1.76
N LYS A 41 16.13 -2.99 -2.60
CA LYS A 41 16.25 -4.44 -2.38
C LYS A 41 15.79 -4.83 -0.96
N PRO A 42 14.58 -4.39 -0.55
CA PRO A 42 14.03 -4.73 0.74
C PRO A 42 13.78 -6.24 0.81
N GLU A 43 13.75 -6.78 2.02
CA GLU A 43 13.42 -8.18 2.23
C GLU A 43 11.90 -8.37 2.15
N ARG A 44 11.42 -9.35 1.37
CA ARG A 44 10.00 -9.73 1.39
C ARG A 44 9.71 -10.41 2.72
N VAL A 45 8.85 -9.86 3.57
CA VAL A 45 8.54 -10.40 4.90
C VAL A 45 7.27 -11.26 4.92
N GLY A 46 6.41 -11.12 3.91
CA GLY A 46 5.13 -11.83 3.86
C GLY A 46 4.20 -11.30 2.79
N TYR A 47 2.94 -11.70 2.91
CA TYR A 47 1.86 -11.27 2.02
C TYR A 47 0.55 -11.07 2.79
N LEU A 48 -0.36 -10.28 2.21
CA LEU A 48 -1.68 -10.04 2.77
C LEU A 48 -2.71 -10.91 2.08
N ASP A 49 -3.28 -11.86 2.81
CA ASP A 49 -4.39 -12.66 2.34
C ASP A 49 -5.73 -11.92 2.57
N THR A 50 -6.46 -11.74 1.49
CA THR A 50 -7.72 -11.01 1.51
C THR A 50 -8.63 -11.42 0.35
N PRO A 51 -9.95 -11.59 0.60
CA PRO A 51 -10.91 -11.86 -0.46
C PRO A 51 -11.23 -10.62 -1.32
N PHE A 52 -10.67 -9.44 -0.98
CA PHE A 52 -11.00 -8.18 -1.62
C PHE A 52 -10.12 -7.85 -2.81
N VAL A 53 -9.08 -8.62 -3.09
CA VAL A 53 -8.18 -8.42 -4.23
C VAL A 53 -8.28 -9.61 -5.16
N LEU A 54 -8.27 -9.37 -6.46
CA LEU A 54 -8.34 -10.47 -7.42
C LEU A 54 -7.10 -11.38 -7.29
N PRO A 55 -7.27 -12.71 -7.31
CA PRO A 55 -6.15 -13.62 -7.22
C PRO A 55 -5.25 -13.49 -8.46
N CYS A 56 -3.94 -13.44 -8.22
CA CYS A 56 -2.93 -13.52 -9.26
C CYS A 56 -1.70 -14.25 -8.73
N VAL A 57 -1.01 -14.97 -9.60
CA VAL A 57 0.27 -15.61 -9.31
C VAL A 57 1.20 -15.34 -10.48
N GLY A 58 2.44 -14.98 -10.19
CA GLY A 58 3.48 -14.73 -11.18
C GLY A 58 4.83 -15.34 -10.79
N ASN A 59 5.78 -15.25 -11.72
CA ASN A 59 7.18 -15.53 -11.42
C ASN A 59 7.76 -14.44 -10.51
N ASP A 60 8.91 -14.71 -9.89
CA ASP A 60 9.69 -13.72 -9.15
C ASP A 60 9.95 -12.49 -10.03
N ALA A 61 9.60 -11.32 -9.51
CA ALA A 61 9.67 -10.06 -10.24
C ALA A 61 11.04 -9.37 -10.09
N TYR A 62 11.85 -9.75 -9.11
CA TYR A 62 13.00 -8.95 -8.67
C TYR A 62 14.33 -9.71 -8.64
N VAL A 63 14.32 -11.03 -8.43
CA VAL A 63 15.54 -11.84 -8.27
C VAL A 63 15.76 -12.78 -9.47
N PRO A 64 16.97 -12.84 -10.05
CA PRO A 64 17.30 -13.81 -11.09
C PRO A 64 17.46 -15.25 -10.54
N VAL A 65 16.98 -16.21 -11.34
CA VAL A 65 16.89 -17.68 -11.14
C VAL A 65 18.26 -18.30 -10.73
N PRO A 66 18.31 -19.28 -9.79
CA PRO A 66 17.59 -20.56 -9.90
C PRO A 66 16.43 -20.78 -8.92
N GLN A 67 16.40 -20.08 -7.79
CA GLN A 67 15.31 -20.10 -6.81
C GLN A 67 14.67 -18.72 -6.78
N GLY A 68 13.41 -18.64 -7.16
CA GLY A 68 12.60 -17.43 -7.11
C GLY A 68 11.36 -17.66 -6.26
N GLN A 69 10.81 -16.57 -5.75
CA GLN A 69 9.57 -16.59 -4.99
C GLN A 69 8.36 -16.33 -5.89
N LEU A 70 7.22 -16.98 -5.62
CA LEU A 70 5.99 -16.69 -6.35
C LEU A 70 5.55 -15.25 -6.08
N ALA A 71 5.32 -14.47 -7.14
CA ALA A 71 4.73 -13.14 -6.99
C ALA A 71 3.24 -13.26 -6.66
N LEU A 72 2.83 -12.64 -5.55
CA LEU A 72 1.47 -12.70 -5.02
C LEU A 72 0.71 -11.37 -5.19
N PRO A 73 -0.63 -11.34 -4.98
CA PRO A 73 -1.45 -10.14 -5.16
C PRO A 73 -1.04 -8.95 -4.32
N LEU A 74 -0.71 -9.20 -3.05
CA LEU A 74 -0.35 -8.20 -2.05
C LEU A 74 0.86 -8.68 -1.28
N GLU A 75 2.02 -8.15 -1.60
CA GLU A 75 3.28 -8.55 -0.99
C GLU A 75 3.75 -7.44 -0.06
N VAL A 76 4.33 -7.83 1.08
CA VAL A 76 4.87 -6.92 2.07
C VAL A 76 6.38 -7.10 2.12
N TYR A 77 7.09 -5.99 1.97
CA TYR A 77 8.53 -5.90 2.03
C TYR A 77 8.92 -4.95 3.16
N GLU A 78 10.08 -5.19 3.79
CA GLU A 78 10.65 -4.28 4.77
C GLU A 78 12.09 -3.94 4.43
N SER A 79 12.44 -2.67 4.64
CA SER A 79 13.81 -2.20 4.66
C SER A 79 14.08 -1.54 6.01
N PRO A 80 14.59 -2.30 7.00
CA PRO A 80 15.03 -1.74 8.29
C PRO A 80 16.04 -0.61 8.13
N ALA A 81 16.94 -0.73 7.14
CA ALA A 81 17.95 0.29 6.84
C ALA A 81 17.34 1.67 6.48
N ASN A 82 16.12 1.67 5.95
CA ASN A 82 15.39 2.88 5.58
C ASN A 82 14.22 3.19 6.53
N GLY A 83 13.91 2.31 7.49
CA GLY A 83 12.75 2.44 8.37
C GLY A 83 11.40 2.37 7.65
N VAL A 84 11.33 1.67 6.50
CA VAL A 84 10.12 1.61 5.67
C VAL A 84 9.62 0.19 5.46
N THR A 85 8.30 0.05 5.49
CA THR A 85 7.55 -1.10 5.01
C THR A 85 6.92 -0.73 3.68
N LEU A 86 7.08 -1.58 2.67
CA LEU A 86 6.50 -1.39 1.35
C LEU A 86 5.42 -2.46 1.12
N ILE A 87 4.26 -2.05 0.63
CA ILE A 87 3.25 -2.98 0.14
C ILE A 87 3.20 -2.89 -1.38
N GLN A 88 3.47 -3.99 -2.07
CA GLN A 88 3.26 -4.10 -3.51
C GLN A 88 1.88 -4.70 -3.76
N GLN A 89 1.06 -3.99 -4.54
CA GLN A 89 -0.22 -4.50 -5.03
C GLN A 89 -0.11 -4.82 -6.52
N ARG A 90 -0.26 -6.10 -6.90
CA ARG A 90 -0.15 -6.59 -8.28
C ARG A 90 -1.48 -6.68 -9.01
N SER A 91 -2.57 -6.93 -8.29
CA SER A 91 -3.90 -7.11 -8.87
C SER A 91 -4.90 -6.09 -8.35
N PRO A 92 -5.97 -5.82 -9.12
CA PRO A 92 -6.95 -4.83 -8.72
C PRO A 92 -7.84 -5.35 -7.59
N VAL A 93 -8.39 -4.41 -6.81
CA VAL A 93 -9.41 -4.70 -5.80
C VAL A 93 -10.71 -5.12 -6.51
N VAL A 94 -11.43 -6.08 -5.93
CA VAL A 94 -12.75 -6.53 -6.37
C VAL A 94 -13.70 -5.34 -6.41
N LYS A 95 -14.44 -5.21 -7.53
CA LYS A 95 -15.38 -4.11 -7.74
C LYS A 95 -16.39 -4.04 -6.59
N GLY A 96 -16.51 -2.86 -5.98
CA GLY A 96 -17.43 -2.61 -4.87
C GLY A 96 -16.83 -2.84 -3.48
N MET A 97 -15.67 -3.49 -3.36
CA MET A 97 -15.04 -3.83 -2.07
C MET A 97 -13.95 -2.84 -1.64
N MET A 98 -13.85 -1.68 -2.30
CA MET A 98 -12.80 -0.69 -2.07
C MET A 98 -12.81 -0.16 -0.63
N ILE A 99 -13.99 0.00 -0.05
CA ILE A 99 -14.15 0.58 1.30
C ILE A 99 -13.65 -0.42 2.34
N GLU A 100 -14.09 -1.67 2.23
CA GLU A 100 -13.73 -2.78 3.09
C GLU A 100 -12.23 -3.09 2.97
N PHE A 101 -11.69 -3.04 1.75
CA PHE A 101 -10.27 -3.17 1.51
C PHE A 101 -9.46 -2.07 2.20
N ALA A 102 -9.86 -0.81 2.02
CA ALA A 102 -9.20 0.34 2.64
C ALA A 102 -9.24 0.25 4.18
N LYS A 103 -10.40 -0.10 4.76
CA LYS A 103 -10.55 -0.28 6.21
C LYS A 103 -9.67 -1.40 6.77
N ASN A 104 -9.65 -2.57 6.13
CA ASN A 104 -8.79 -3.66 6.58
C ASN A 104 -7.30 -3.32 6.50
N LEU A 105 -6.90 -2.56 5.49
CA LEU A 105 -5.52 -2.14 5.32
C LEU A 105 -5.12 -1.04 6.31
N ALA A 106 -6.06 -0.15 6.64
CA ALA A 106 -5.95 0.82 7.73
C ALA A 106 -5.73 0.12 9.08
N GLU A 107 -6.57 -0.88 9.38
CA GLU A 107 -6.45 -1.71 10.58
C GLU A 107 -5.12 -2.46 10.62
N PHE A 108 -4.66 -2.99 9.48
CA PHE A 108 -3.34 -3.61 9.37
C PHE A 108 -2.22 -2.61 9.71
N ALA A 109 -2.23 -1.41 9.13
CA ALA A 109 -1.22 -0.39 9.40
C ALA A 109 -1.19 0.00 10.89
N ALA A 110 -2.37 0.21 11.49
CA ALA A 110 -2.51 0.55 12.90
C ALA A 110 -2.06 -0.60 13.82
N ALA A 111 -2.47 -1.83 13.54
CA ALA A 111 -2.09 -3.02 14.31
C ALA A 111 -0.57 -3.30 14.27
N ARG A 112 0.10 -2.86 13.19
CA ARG A 112 1.55 -2.96 13.02
C ARG A 112 2.31 -1.72 13.49
N GLY A 113 1.64 -0.76 14.12
CA GLY A 113 2.26 0.42 14.72
C GLY A 113 2.89 1.38 13.71
N LYS A 114 2.42 1.38 12.46
CA LYS A 114 2.93 2.29 11.43
C LYS A 114 2.47 3.71 11.75
N THR A 115 3.41 4.61 11.98
CA THR A 115 3.13 6.02 12.32
C THR A 115 2.85 6.84 11.07
N HIS A 116 3.45 6.43 9.94
CA HIS A 116 3.26 7.08 8.66
C HIS A 116 2.78 6.14 7.58
N VAL A 117 1.84 6.61 6.75
CA VAL A 117 1.30 5.87 5.61
C VAL A 117 1.32 6.77 4.38
N ILE A 118 2.12 6.39 3.39
CA ILE A 118 2.31 7.11 2.13
C ILE A 118 1.64 6.32 1.01
N VAL A 119 0.70 6.96 0.31
CA VAL A 119 -0.02 6.36 -0.83
C VAL A 119 0.49 6.97 -2.13
N LEU A 120 1.10 6.15 -2.99
CA LEU A 120 1.60 6.58 -4.30
C LEU A 120 0.48 6.52 -5.34
N SER A 121 0.12 7.66 -5.93
CA SER A 121 -0.92 7.77 -6.95
C SER A 121 -0.48 8.68 -8.09
N SER A 122 -1.12 8.53 -9.24
CA SER A 122 -1.00 9.44 -10.39
C SER A 122 -2.31 10.16 -10.69
N LEU A 123 -2.19 11.29 -11.37
CA LEU A 123 -3.31 12.06 -11.92
C LEU A 123 -2.98 12.46 -13.36
N ASP A 124 -4.01 12.49 -14.20
CA ASP A 124 -3.88 12.95 -15.58
C ASP A 124 -4.23 14.44 -15.66
N PHE A 125 -3.25 15.26 -16.00
CA PHE A 125 -3.40 16.72 -16.12
C PHE A 125 -4.42 17.12 -17.20
N GLY A 126 -4.62 16.31 -18.25
CA GLY A 126 -5.62 16.59 -19.29
C GLY A 126 -7.07 16.55 -18.80
N ARG A 127 -7.31 15.94 -17.62
CA ARG A 127 -8.64 15.82 -16.98
C ARG A 127 -8.87 16.82 -15.84
N TRP A 128 -7.94 17.76 -15.62
CA TRP A 128 -7.97 18.69 -14.49
C TRP A 128 -9.13 19.70 -14.46
N GLN A 129 -9.80 19.97 -15.59
CA GLN A 129 -10.74 21.08 -15.66
C GLN A 129 -12.02 20.91 -14.81
N LYS A 130 -12.26 19.73 -14.21
CA LYS A 130 -13.40 19.49 -13.29
C LYS A 130 -13.07 18.44 -12.22
N ILE A 131 -12.09 18.70 -11.36
CA ILE A 131 -11.82 17.82 -10.21
C ILE A 131 -12.88 18.08 -9.13
N ASP A 132 -14.01 17.38 -9.26
CA ASP A 132 -14.93 17.15 -8.16
C ASP A 132 -14.42 15.92 -7.39
N MET A 133 -13.77 16.14 -6.24
CA MET A 133 -13.21 15.06 -5.42
C MET A 133 -14.27 14.06 -4.92
N SER A 134 -15.56 14.41 -4.99
CA SER A 134 -16.65 13.47 -4.69
C SER A 134 -16.84 12.37 -5.75
N ARG A 135 -16.37 12.60 -6.99
CA ARG A 135 -16.56 11.68 -8.13
C ARG A 135 -15.37 10.77 -8.39
N TYR A 136 -14.20 11.08 -7.84
CA TYR A 136 -13.00 10.28 -8.04
C TYR A 136 -12.96 9.12 -7.03
N LYS A 137 -13.52 7.98 -7.42
CA LYS A 137 -13.45 6.72 -6.65
C LYS A 137 -12.07 6.07 -6.80
N SER A 138 -11.00 6.80 -6.48
CA SER A 138 -9.69 6.17 -6.34
C SER A 138 -9.54 5.53 -4.97
N GLN A 139 -8.69 4.52 -4.90
CA GLN A 139 -8.28 3.90 -3.64
C GLN A 139 -7.81 4.93 -2.62
N CYS A 140 -7.06 5.95 -3.07
CA CYS A 140 -6.57 7.06 -2.25
C CYS A 140 -7.72 7.85 -1.60
N CYS A 141 -8.73 8.25 -2.38
CA CYS A 141 -9.89 8.99 -1.85
C CYS A 141 -10.69 8.15 -0.84
N GLN A 142 -10.84 6.84 -1.08
CA GLN A 142 -11.57 5.96 -0.17
C GLN A 142 -10.80 5.66 1.12
N PHE A 143 -9.47 5.62 1.04
CA PHE A 143 -8.60 5.51 2.21
C PHE A 143 -8.69 6.77 3.08
N ALA A 144 -8.65 7.96 2.47
CA ALA A 144 -8.79 9.23 3.18
C ALA A 144 -10.16 9.41 3.88
N LEU A 145 -11.25 8.94 3.25
CA LEU A 145 -12.58 8.95 3.86
C LEU A 145 -12.70 8.01 5.08
N SER A 146 -11.86 6.99 5.16
CA SER A 146 -11.85 6.06 6.30
C SER A 146 -11.07 6.62 7.51
N PHE A 147 -10.38 7.76 7.35
CA PHE A 147 -9.49 8.34 8.36
C PHE A 147 -9.78 9.81 8.71
N GLU A 148 -10.91 10.41 8.28
CA GLU A 148 -11.16 11.87 8.40
C GLU A 148 -9.95 12.73 7.95
N VAL A 149 -9.47 12.55 6.71
CA VAL A 149 -8.29 13.28 6.19
C VAL A 149 -8.62 14.17 4.99
N ILE A 150 -8.13 15.41 5.03
CA ILE A 150 -8.21 16.39 3.94
C ILE A 150 -7.19 16.03 2.83
N CYS A 151 -7.69 15.71 1.63
CA CYS A 151 -6.87 15.38 0.46
C CYS A 151 -6.53 16.62 -0.37
N TYR A 152 -5.24 16.92 -0.58
CA TYR A 152 -4.80 17.79 -1.68
C TYR A 152 -3.76 17.08 -2.56
N LEU A 153 -4.21 16.86 -3.80
CA LEU A 153 -3.52 16.72 -5.09
C LEU A 153 -1.97 16.67 -5.10
N PHE A 154 -1.44 15.51 -5.53
CA PHE A 154 -0.08 15.25 -6.03
C PHE A 154 1.09 15.45 -5.05
N ILE A 155 1.08 14.83 -3.86
CA ILE A 155 2.16 14.97 -2.87
C ILE A 155 2.34 13.65 -2.10
N CYS A 156 3.59 13.26 -1.78
CA CYS A 156 3.89 12.27 -0.75
C CYS A 156 3.02 12.53 0.49
N PHE A 157 2.04 11.68 0.76
CA PHE A 157 1.21 11.83 1.95
C PHE A 157 1.97 11.26 3.15
N GLU A 158 2.54 12.10 4.00
CA GLU A 158 3.01 11.68 5.31
C GLU A 158 1.81 11.71 6.27
N LEU A 159 1.02 10.63 6.31
CA LEU A 159 0.02 10.47 7.39
C LEU A 159 0.80 10.44 8.71
N SER A 160 0.40 11.17 9.74
CA SER A 160 1.04 11.07 11.06
C SER A 160 -0.04 10.65 12.05
N PHE A 161 0.04 9.43 12.59
CA PHE A 161 -0.84 8.99 13.66
C PHE A 161 -0.54 9.79 14.92
N THR A 162 -1.38 10.78 15.24
CA THR A 162 -1.38 11.39 16.58
C THR A 162 -2.35 10.60 17.46
N PRO A 163 -1.96 10.22 18.69
CA PRO A 163 -2.89 9.62 19.64
C PRO A 163 -3.74 10.76 20.22
N LEU A 164 -4.79 11.17 19.52
CA LEU A 164 -5.77 12.08 20.08
C LEU A 164 -6.74 11.27 20.95
N GLY A 165 -6.50 11.41 22.26
CA GLY A 165 -7.29 10.80 23.32
C GLY A 165 -8.75 11.23 23.31
N PHE A 166 -9.53 10.43 24.04
CA PHE A 166 -10.88 10.74 24.49
C PHE A 166 -10.98 12.19 25.01
N CYS A 167 -11.89 12.95 24.44
CA CYS A 167 -12.60 14.00 25.16
C CYS A 167 -14.10 13.70 25.06
N VAL A 168 -14.74 13.80 26.23
CA VAL A 168 -16.14 13.44 26.57
C VAL A 168 -17.17 14.02 25.61
#